data_AF-A0A2U1JVL0-F1
#
_entry.id   AF-A0A2U1JVL0-F1
#
_cell.length_a   1.000
_cell.length_b   1.000
_cell.length_c   1.000
_cell.angle_alpha   90.00
_cell.angle_beta   90.00
_cell.angle_gamma   90.00
#
_symmetry.space_group_name_H-M   'P 1'
#
loop_
_entity.id
_entity.type
_entity.pdbx_description
1 polymer ?
#
loop_
_entity_poly.entity_id
_entity_poly.type
_entity_poly.pdbx_seq_one_letter_code
_entity_poly.pdbx_strand_id
1 'polypeptide(L)' 'MSIRKEDIHRLVDLVSEHDAKLVYDLIRVVVEKDNEVVVEADNSPLTENEKKILKQADIDIKNGDLVDWNDLNA' A
#
# COMPACT_ATOMS: atom_id res chain seq x y z
N MET A 1 -3.77 5.33 -12.32
CA MET A 1 -2.52 4.63 -12.73
C MET A 1 -2.94 3.47 -13.62
N SER A 2 -2.36 3.25 -14.81
CA SER A 2 -2.84 2.18 -15.73
C SER A 2 -1.99 0.91 -15.65
N ILE A 3 -2.55 -0.17 -15.10
CA ILE A 3 -1.93 -1.50 -15.06
C ILE A 3 -2.64 -2.39 -16.10
N ARG A 4 -1.88 -3.22 -16.84
CA ARG A 4 -2.47 -4.13 -17.84
C ARG A 4 -3.14 -5.31 -17.16
N LYS A 5 -4.27 -5.77 -17.70
CA LYS A 5 -5.02 -6.92 -17.17
C LYS A 5 -4.16 -8.19 -17.03
N GLU A 6 -3.22 -8.40 -17.94
CA GLU A 6 -2.28 -9.52 -17.91
C GLU A 6 -1.37 -9.50 -16.67
N ASP A 7 -0.98 -8.31 -16.21
CA ASP A 7 -0.12 -8.15 -15.04
C ASP A 7 -0.88 -8.48 -13.75
N ILE A 8 -2.19 -8.20 -13.71
CA ILE A 8 -3.07 -8.58 -12.59
C ILE A 8 -3.20 -10.11 -12.49
N HIS A 9 -3.39 -10.79 -13.62
CA HIS A 9 -3.48 -12.26 -13.62
C HIS A 9 -2.17 -12.90 -13.14
N ARG A 10 -1.02 -12.38 -13.56
CA ARG A 10 0.28 -12.84 -13.07
C ARG A 10 0.47 -12.61 -11.58
N LEU A 11 0.01 -11.49 -11.04
CA LEU A 11 0.08 -11.22 -9.60
C LEU A 11 -0.76 -12.18 -8.78
N VAL A 12 -1.95 -12.56 -9.28
CA VAL A 12 -2.80 -13.57 -8.63
C VAL A 12 -2.16 -14.96 -8.67
N ASP A 13 -1.49 -15.32 -9.77
CA ASP A 13 -0.79 -16.61 -9.91
C ASP A 13 0.43 -16.75 -8.98
N LEU A 14 0.98 -15.63 -8.49
CA LEU A 14 2.09 -15.62 -7.53
C LEU A 14 1.64 -15.79 -6.07
N VAL A 15 0.34 -15.81 -5.84
CA VAL A 15 -0.28 -15.89 -4.50
C VAL A 15 -0.76 -17.33 -4.26
N SER A 16 -0.69 -17.78 -3.01
CA SER A 16 -1.19 -19.10 -2.63
C SER A 16 -2.68 -19.25 -2.99
N GLU A 17 -3.14 -20.44 -3.41
CA GLU A 17 -4.55 -20.65 -3.80
C GLU A 17 -5.54 -20.23 -2.69
N HIS A 18 -5.12 -20.35 -1.42
CA HIS A 18 -5.91 -19.92 -0.27
C HIS A 18 -6.17 -18.41 -0.28
N ASP A 19 -5.18 -17.61 -0.68
CA ASP A 19 -5.21 -16.14 -0.63
C ASP A 19 -5.56 -15.51 -1.99
N ALA A 20 -5.50 -16.28 -3.07
CA ALA A 20 -5.71 -15.83 -4.44
C ALA A 20 -7.07 -15.12 -4.63
N LYS A 21 -8.12 -15.65 -3.98
CA LYS A 21 -9.47 -15.03 -4.02
C LYS A 21 -9.48 -13.66 -3.34
N LEU A 22 -8.86 -13.56 -2.16
CA LEU A 22 -8.82 -12.31 -1.38
C LEU A 22 -8.01 -11.24 -2.12
N VAL A 23 -6.88 -11.63 -2.72
CA VAL A 23 -6.05 -10.72 -3.54
C VAL A 23 -6.78 -10.31 -4.81
N TYR A 24 -7.46 -11.22 -5.49
CA TYR A 24 -8.29 -10.90 -6.66
C TYR A 24 -9.40 -9.91 -6.31
N ASP A 25 -10.13 -10.14 -5.20
CA ASP A 25 -11.20 -9.26 -4.75
C ASP A 25 -10.65 -7.88 -4.36
N LEU A 26 -9.49 -7.80 -3.71
CA LEU A 26 -8.81 -6.54 -3.37
C LEU A 26 -8.40 -5.76 -4.64
N ILE A 27 -7.72 -6.42 -5.58
CA ILE A 27 -7.28 -5.78 -6.82
C ILE A 27 -8.50 -5.33 -7.63
N ARG A 28 -9.54 -6.15 -7.69
CA ARG A 28 -10.79 -5.81 -8.36
C ARG A 28 -11.45 -4.59 -7.73
N VAL A 29 -11.52 -4.48 -6.40
CA VAL A 29 -12.06 -3.31 -5.70
C VAL A 29 -11.22 -2.06 -6.01
N VAL A 30 -9.89 -2.17 -6.07
CA VAL A 30 -9.00 -1.04 -6.38
C VAL A 30 -9.16 -0.59 -7.85
N VAL A 31 -9.30 -1.53 -8.78
CA VAL A 31 -9.45 -1.24 -10.23
C VAL A 31 -10.85 -0.75 -10.58
N GLU A 32 -11.90 -1.33 -9.98
CA GLU A 32 -13.29 -0.89 -10.20
C GLU A 32 -13.57 0.48 -9.54
N LYS A 33 -12.78 0.88 -8.53
CA LYS A 33 -12.94 2.14 -7.82
C LYS A 33 -11.90 3.20 -8.20
N ASP A 34 -11.52 3.26 -9.48
CA ASP A 34 -10.78 4.38 -10.11
C ASP A 34 -11.61 5.71 -10.11
N ASN A 35 -12.62 5.85 -9.24
CA ASN A 35 -13.34 7.09 -9.00
C ASN A 35 -13.77 7.36 -7.55
N GLU A 36 -13.73 6.44 -6.57
CA GLU A 36 -14.23 6.75 -5.20
C GLU A 36 -13.90 5.67 -4.14
N VAL A 37 -12.64 5.22 -4.00
CA VAL A 37 -12.21 4.62 -2.72
C VAL A 37 -11.73 5.74 -1.80
N VAL A 38 -12.63 6.24 -0.96
CA VAL A 38 -12.18 6.82 0.30
C VAL A 38 -11.71 5.65 1.15
N VAL A 39 -10.41 5.36 1.11
CA VAL A 39 -9.79 4.50 2.12
C VAL A 39 -9.89 5.29 3.41
N GLU A 40 -10.82 4.92 4.28
CA GLU A 40 -10.89 5.50 5.62
C GLU A 40 -9.61 5.11 6.34
N ALA A 41 -8.68 6.06 6.39
CA ALA A 41 -7.50 5.92 7.22
C ALA A 41 -7.94 5.73 8.67
N ASP A 42 -7.26 4.86 9.39
CA ASP A 42 -7.44 4.78 10.83
C ASP A 42 -7.02 6.13 11.43
N ASN A 43 -8.01 6.88 11.91
CA ASN A 43 -7.82 8.18 12.57
C ASN A 43 -7.66 8.01 14.09
N SER A 44 -7.48 6.78 14.59
CA SER A 44 -7.19 6.54 15.99
C SER A 44 -5.85 7.19 16.38
N PRO A 45 -5.70 7.66 17.63
CA PRO A 45 -4.43 8.21 18.08
C PRO A 45 -3.32 7.17 17.97
N LEU A 46 -2.18 7.58 17.40
CA LEU A 46 -1.00 6.73 17.28
C LEU A 46 -0.65 6.07 18.62
N THR A 47 -0.52 4.74 18.58
CA THR A 47 0.01 3.96 19.69
C THR A 47 1.49 4.26 19.92
N GLU A 48 1.99 3.97 21.12
CA GLU A 48 3.41 4.19 21.45
C GLU A 48 4.38 3.40 20.56
N ASN A 49 3.94 2.26 20.00
CA ASN A 49 4.73 1.48 19.06
C ASN A 49 4.80 2.15 17.69
N GLU A 50 3.68 2.66 17.17
CA GLU A 50 3.65 3.39 15.90
C GLU A 50 4.48 4.67 15.96
N LYS A 51 4.45 5.38 17.10
CA LYS A 51 5.32 6.54 17.32
C LYS A 51 6.81 6.19 17.27
N LYS A 52 7.21 5.00 17.76
CA LYS A 52 8.61 4.55 17.68
C LYS A 52 9.00 4.24 16.24
N ILE A 53 8.11 3.59 15.48
CA ILE A 53 8.33 3.27 14.07
C ILE A 53 8.50 4.55 13.26
N LEU A 54 7.64 5.55 13.44
CA LEU A 54 7.75 6.84 12.76
C LEU A 54 9.05 7.56 13.10
N LYS A 55 9.46 7.58 14.37
CA LYS A 55 10.74 8.18 14.77
C LYS A 55 11.94 7.48 14.16
N GLN A 56 11.89 6.16 14.02
CA GLN A 56 12.96 5.40 13.38
C GLN A 56 12.99 5.69 11.88
N ALA A 57 11.82 5.70 11.22
CA ALA A 57 11.70 6.06 9.82
C ALA A 57 12.24 7.47 9.52
N ASP A 58 11.98 8.46 10.38
CA ASP A 58 12.55 9.82 10.24
C ASP A 58 14.09 9.83 10.30
N ILE A 59 14.68 8.97 11.13
CA ILE A 59 16.13 8.83 11.24
C ILE A 59 16.67 8.16 9.98
N ASP A 60 16.01 7.09 9.53
CA ASP A 60 16.42 6.31 8.36
C ASP A 60 16.29 7.14 7.07
N ILE A 61 15.27 8.02 6.96
CA ILE A 61 15.16 8.99 5.86
C ILE A 61 16.32 9.98 5.88
N LYS A 62 16.68 10.52 7.05
CA LYS A 62 17.83 11.44 7.19
C LYS A 62 19.17 10.79 6.88
N ASN A 63 19.30 9.50 7.18
CA ASN A 63 20.49 8.72 6.85
C ASN A 63 20.55 8.34 5.37
N GLY A 64 19.46 8.55 4.61
CA GLY A 64 19.34 8.16 3.21
C GLY A 64 19.04 6.67 3.01
N ASP A 65 18.71 5.95 4.09
CA ASP A 65 18.31 4.54 4.06
C ASP A 65 16.87 4.38 3.56
N LEU A 66 16.03 5.39 3.77
CA LEU A 66 14.64 5.47 3.29
C LEU A 66 14.41 6.74 2.47
N VAL A 67 13.46 6.68 1.54
CA VAL A 67 13.03 7.83 0.72
C VAL A 67 11.68 8.30 1.21
N ASP A 68 11.52 9.61 1.39
CA ASP A 68 10.22 10.21 1.68
C ASP A 68 9.32 10.11 0.44
N TRP A 69 8.16 9.49 0.60
CA TRP A 69 7.15 9.38 -0.45
C TRP A 69 6.59 10.74 -0.88
N ASN A 70 6.63 11.76 0.00
CA ASN A 70 6.22 13.12 -0.35
C ASN A 70 7.19 13.78 -1.33
N ASP A 71 8.47 13.45 -1.26
CA ASP A 71 9.49 13.98 -2.18
C ASP A 71 9.33 13.43 -3.61
N LEU A 72 8.71 12.25 -3.76
CA LEU A 72 8.48 11.60 -5.06
C LEU A 72 7.22 12.10 -5.79
N ASN A 73 6.29 12.72 -5.08
CA ASN A 73 5.01 13.20 -5.63
C ASN A 73 4.97 14.72 -5.87
N ALA A 74 6.12 15.40 -5.75
CA ALA A 74 6.28 16.85 -5.99
C ALA A 74 6.53 17.18 -7.47
#